data_AF-A0A095AI71-F1
#
_entry.id   AF-A0A095AI71-F1
#
_cell.length_a   1.000
_cell.length_b   1.000
_cell.length_c   1.000
_cell.angle_alpha   90.00
_cell.angle_beta   90.00
_cell.angle_gamma   90.00
#
_symmetry.space_group_name_H-M   'P 1'
#
loop_
_entity.id
_entity.type
_entity.pdbx_description
1 polymer ?
#
loop_
_entity_poly.entity_id
_entity_poly.type
_entity_poly.pdbx_seq_one_letter_code
_entity_poly.pdbx_strand_id
1 'polypeptide(L)'
;PEDNVLNSINAISELRLPTYGVNNPRIWFAQVEALFLSRGIRSQATKYAYIVGALPIEVAAEVGDLIDNVPEADPYDKIKAAVIHRTSQSDEKRLQQLLTACELGDKRPSQLLR
;
A
#
# COMPACT_ATOMS: atom_id res chain seq x y z
N PRO A 1 7.10 13.64 -37.09
CA PRO A 1 5.91 13.13 -36.35
C PRO A 1 6.32 12.52 -34.99
N GLU A 2 6.98 13.33 -34.17
CA GLU A 2 7.55 12.93 -32.86
C GLU A 2 6.88 13.65 -31.68
N ASP A 3 6.04 14.67 -31.94
CA ASP A 3 5.31 15.43 -30.92
C ASP A 3 4.13 14.67 -30.26
N ASN A 4 3.75 13.50 -30.77
CA ASN A 4 2.57 12.77 -30.27
C ASN A 4 2.86 11.95 -28.99
N VAL A 5 4.14 11.62 -28.74
CA VAL A 5 4.55 10.87 -27.55
C VAL A 5 4.57 11.78 -26.32
N LEU A 6 5.08 13.01 -26.46
CA LEU A 6 5.15 13.99 -25.36
C LEU A 6 3.76 14.47 -24.92
N ASN A 7 2.81 14.60 -25.84
CA ASN A 7 1.43 14.98 -25.50
C ASN A 7 0.68 13.86 -24.76
N SER A 8 1.05 12.60 -25.01
CA SER A 8 0.53 11.45 -24.26
C SER A 8 1.10 11.40 -22.83
N ILE A 9 2.31 11.93 -22.62
CA ILE A 9 2.94 12.04 -21.29
C ILE A 9 2.31 13.21 -20.49
N ASN A 10 1.91 14.31 -21.15
CA ASN A 10 1.24 15.45 -20.50
C ASN A 10 -0.25 15.19 -20.14
N ALA A 11 -0.89 14.20 -20.78
CA ALA A 11 -2.22 13.71 -20.39
C ALA A 11 -2.21 12.87 -19.10
N ILE A 12 -1.02 12.53 -18.57
CA ILE A 12 -0.81 12.17 -17.16
C ILE A 12 -0.82 13.47 -16.33
N SER A 13 -1.88 14.26 -16.50
CA SER A 13 -2.08 15.50 -15.78
C SER A 13 -2.23 15.16 -14.29
N GLU A 14 -1.11 15.21 -13.57
CA GLU A 14 -0.96 15.21 -12.11
C GLU A 14 -2.16 14.62 -11.36
N LEU A 15 -2.38 13.30 -11.47
CA LEU A 15 -3.18 12.62 -10.45
C LEU A 15 -2.33 12.57 -9.18
N ARG A 16 -2.35 13.67 -8.43
CA ARG A 16 -1.73 13.78 -7.11
C ARG A 16 -2.53 12.89 -6.15
N LEU A 17 -2.14 11.62 -6.10
CA LEU A 17 -2.70 10.70 -5.12
C LEU A 17 -2.32 11.17 -3.72
N PRO A 18 -3.24 11.06 -2.74
CA PRO A 18 -2.91 11.37 -1.36
C PRO A 18 -1.74 10.49 -0.90
N THR A 19 -0.90 11.02 -0.02
CA THR A 19 0.16 10.23 0.62
C THR A 19 -0.45 9.02 1.30
N TYR A 20 0.17 7.86 1.11
CA TYR A 20 -0.30 6.62 1.70
C TYR A 20 -0.27 6.70 3.24
N GLY A 21 -1.44 6.53 3.86
CA GLY A 21 -1.59 6.49 5.31
C GLY A 21 -1.61 5.06 5.82
N VAL A 22 -0.49 4.58 6.37
CA VAL A 22 -0.35 3.21 6.91
C VAL A 22 -1.41 2.90 7.98
N ASN A 23 -1.79 3.89 8.79
CA ASN A 23 -2.76 3.73 9.88
C ASN A 23 -4.18 3.35 9.42
N ASN A 24 -4.57 3.66 8.18
CA ASN A 24 -5.90 3.31 7.68
C ASN A 24 -5.92 3.14 6.15
N PRO A 25 -5.43 1.98 5.65
CA PRO A 25 -5.40 1.70 4.22
C PRO A 25 -6.78 1.78 3.57
N ARG A 26 -7.84 1.41 4.30
CA ARG A 26 -9.23 1.45 3.80
C ARG A 26 -9.67 2.87 3.44
N ILE A 27 -9.42 3.84 4.33
CA ILE A 27 -9.76 5.25 4.07
C ILE A 27 -8.94 5.78 2.90
N TRP A 28 -7.65 5.47 2.84
CA TRP A 28 -6.81 5.90 1.72
C TRP A 28 -7.32 5.38 0.38
N PHE A 29 -7.64 4.08 0.27
CA PHE A 29 -8.24 3.54 -0.95
C PHE A 29 -9.57 4.21 -1.32
N ALA A 30 -10.45 4.49 -0.34
CA ALA A 30 -11.71 5.19 -0.60
C ALA A 30 -11.49 6.60 -1.18
N GLN A 31 -10.49 7.34 -0.68
CA GLN A 31 -10.12 8.65 -1.21
C GLN A 31 -9.59 8.55 -2.64
N VAL A 32 -8.71 7.58 -2.91
CA VAL A 32 -8.18 7.33 -4.25
C VAL A 32 -9.28 6.92 -5.24
N GLU A 33 -10.24 6.09 -4.81
CA GLU A 33 -11.38 5.70 -5.63
C GLU A 33 -12.28 6.87 -6.00
N ALA A 34 -12.51 7.80 -5.06
CA ALA A 34 -13.24 9.03 -5.34
C ALA A 34 -12.52 9.90 -6.39
N LEU A 35 -11.18 9.94 -6.35
CA LEU A 35 -10.37 10.62 -7.37
C LEU A 35 -10.42 9.92 -8.73
N PHE A 36 -10.36 8.59 -8.76
CA PHE A 36 -10.53 7.84 -9.99
C PHE A 36 -11.91 8.08 -10.60
N LEU A 37 -12.95 8.08 -9.78
CA LEU A 37 -14.31 8.35 -10.23
C LEU A 37 -14.46 9.76 -10.80
N SER A 38 -13.92 10.78 -10.12
CA SER A 38 -14.00 12.18 -10.56
C SER A 38 -13.24 12.45 -11.85
N ARG A 39 -12.17 11.67 -12.12
CA ARG A 39 -11.37 11.73 -13.35
C ARG A 39 -11.84 10.77 -14.44
N GLY A 40 -12.90 9.99 -14.21
CA GLY A 40 -13.39 9.00 -15.18
C GLY A 40 -12.48 7.78 -15.36
N ILE A 41 -11.56 7.52 -14.44
CA ILE A 41 -10.65 6.37 -14.49
C ILE A 41 -11.42 5.12 -14.01
N ARG A 42 -11.85 4.28 -14.96
CA ARG A 42 -12.65 3.07 -14.67
C ARG A 42 -11.90 1.76 -14.91
N SER A 43 -10.84 1.80 -15.73
CA SER A 43 -10.06 0.60 -16.09
C SER A 43 -9.32 0.03 -14.89
N GLN A 44 -9.51 -1.27 -14.64
CA GLN A 44 -8.81 -2.02 -13.60
C GLN A 44 -7.29 -1.91 -13.76
N ALA A 45 -6.77 -2.07 -14.98
CA ALA A 45 -5.34 -1.99 -15.28
C ALA A 45 -4.77 -0.58 -15.00
N THR A 46 -5.52 0.47 -15.37
CA THR A 46 -5.09 1.86 -15.11
C THR A 46 -5.06 2.16 -13.61
N LYS A 47 -6.11 1.77 -12.87
CA LYS A 47 -6.16 1.92 -11.42
C LYS A 47 -5.02 1.17 -10.74
N TYR A 48 -4.76 -0.07 -11.16
CA TYR A 48 -3.65 -0.88 -10.66
C TYR A 48 -2.31 -0.17 -10.82
N ALA A 49 -2.00 0.34 -12.01
CA ALA A 49 -0.74 1.06 -12.26
C ALA A 49 -0.57 2.29 -11.35
N TYR A 50 -1.64 3.06 -11.15
CA TYR A 50 -1.64 4.20 -10.24
C TYR A 50 -1.40 3.81 -8.78
N ILE A 51 -2.02 2.72 -8.32
CA ILE A 51 -1.82 2.23 -6.95
C ILE A 51 -0.39 1.75 -6.76
N VAL A 52 0.13 0.91 -7.65
CA VAL A 52 1.51 0.39 -7.53
C VAL A 52 2.52 1.54 -7.46
N GLY A 53 2.34 2.60 -8.26
CA GLY A 53 3.21 3.78 -8.22
C GLY A 53 3.04 4.68 -6.99
N ALA A 54 1.94 4.56 -6.24
CA ALA A 54 1.65 5.37 -5.07
C ALA A 54 1.95 4.67 -3.73
N LEU A 55 2.13 3.35 -3.74
CA LEU A 55 2.46 2.58 -2.55
C LEU A 55 3.92 2.85 -2.12
N PRO A 56 4.18 3.08 -0.83
CA PRO A 56 5.54 3.05 -0.30
C PRO A 56 6.21 1.70 -0.55
N ILE A 57 7.53 1.68 -0.75
CA ILE A 57 8.31 0.45 -1.02
C ILE A 57 8.05 -0.62 0.04
N GLU A 58 7.97 -0.24 1.31
CA GLU A 58 7.68 -1.12 2.44
C GLU A 58 6.31 -1.80 2.33
N VAL A 59 5.29 -1.10 1.83
CA VAL A 59 3.95 -1.67 1.60
C VAL A 59 3.91 -2.48 0.30
N ALA A 60 4.60 -2.01 -0.75
CA ALA A 60 4.71 -2.73 -2.00
C ALA A 60 5.42 -4.08 -1.81
N ALA A 61 6.44 -4.15 -0.95
CA ALA A 61 7.13 -5.39 -0.59
C ALA A 61 6.18 -6.40 0.07
N GLU A 62 5.25 -5.96 0.90
CA GLU A 62 4.23 -6.83 1.52
C GLU A 62 3.29 -7.46 0.49
N VAL A 63 3.12 -6.87 -0.69
CA VAL A 63 2.28 -7.39 -1.80
C VAL A 63 3.09 -7.70 -3.06
N GLY A 64 4.41 -7.95 -2.92
CA GLY A 64 5.32 -8.12 -4.04
C GLY A 64 4.95 -9.27 -4.99
N ASP A 65 4.35 -10.34 -4.47
CA ASP A 65 3.83 -11.46 -5.27
C ASP A 65 2.76 -11.04 -6.29
N LEU A 66 1.93 -10.05 -5.95
CA LEU A 66 0.90 -9.50 -6.85
C LEU A 66 1.49 -8.48 -7.85
N ILE A 67 2.67 -7.94 -7.54
CA ILE A 67 3.40 -7.03 -8.43
C ILE A 67 4.20 -7.83 -9.46
N ASP A 68 4.89 -8.87 -9.01
CA ASP A 68 5.67 -9.79 -9.86
C ASP A 68 4.76 -10.64 -10.75
N ASN A 69 3.59 -11.04 -10.23
CA ASN A 69 2.57 -11.77 -10.97
C ASN A 69 1.27 -10.98 -11.01
N VAL A 70 1.18 -10.07 -12.00
CA VAL A 70 0.00 -9.23 -12.19
C VAL A 70 -1.22 -10.10 -12.47
N PRO A 71 -2.28 -10.03 -11.65
CA PRO A 71 -3.46 -10.84 -11.86
C PRO A 71 -4.19 -10.46 -13.14
N GLU A 72 -4.55 -11.46 -13.95
CA GLU A 72 -5.21 -11.27 -15.25
C GLU A 72 -6.65 -10.74 -15.11
N ALA A 73 -7.35 -11.20 -14.07
CA ALA A 73 -8.69 -10.74 -13.71
C ALA A 73 -8.65 -9.83 -12.47
N ASP A 74 -9.29 -8.67 -12.59
CA ASP A 74 -9.50 -7.67 -11.53
C ASP A 74 -8.23 -7.31 -10.72
N PRO A 75 -7.15 -6.85 -11.39
CA PRO A 75 -5.87 -6.58 -10.74
C PRO A 75 -5.96 -5.52 -9.63
N TYR A 76 -6.78 -4.47 -9.81
CA TYR A 76 -6.93 -3.44 -8.78
C TYR A 76 -7.68 -3.94 -7.55
N ASP A 77 -8.75 -4.73 -7.71
CA ASP A 77 -9.50 -5.26 -6.57
C ASP A 77 -8.65 -6.25 -5.77
N LYS A 78 -7.83 -7.06 -6.44
CA LYS A 78 -6.90 -7.99 -5.79
C LYS A 78 -5.80 -7.28 -5.02
N ILE A 79 -5.12 -6.30 -5.62
CA ILE A 79 -4.07 -5.57 -4.89
C ILE A 79 -4.66 -4.76 -3.73
N LYS A 80 -5.85 -4.16 -3.90
CA LYS A 80 -6.55 -3.44 -2.82
C LYS A 80 -6.82 -4.36 -1.63
N ALA A 81 -7.41 -5.53 -1.87
CA ALA A 81 -7.72 -6.49 -0.82
C ALA A 81 -6.44 -6.97 -0.10
N ALA A 82 -5.39 -7.29 -0.87
CA ALA A 82 -4.13 -7.77 -0.32
C ALA A 82 -3.41 -6.72 0.52
N VAL A 83 -3.32 -5.47 0.03
CA VAL A 83 -2.71 -4.37 0.78
C VAL A 83 -3.44 -4.17 2.11
N ILE A 84 -4.78 -4.07 2.09
CA ILE A 84 -5.57 -3.87 3.32
C ILE A 84 -5.35 -5.03 4.30
N HIS A 85 -5.34 -6.26 3.82
CA HIS A 85 -5.21 -7.44 4.68
C HIS A 85 -3.80 -7.59 5.26
N ARG A 86 -2.76 -7.48 4.43
CA ARG A 86 -1.36 -7.72 4.86
C ARG A 86 -0.82 -6.60 5.73
N THR A 87 -1.17 -5.34 5.46
CA THR A 87 -0.77 -4.22 6.33
C THR A 87 -1.40 -4.34 7.72
N SER A 88 -2.69 -4.69 7.80
CA SER A 88 -3.36 -4.94 9.09
C SER A 88 -2.67 -6.05 9.90
N GLN A 89 -2.25 -7.14 9.25
CA GLN A 89 -1.51 -8.22 9.92
C GLN A 89 -0.09 -7.82 10.34
N SER A 90 0.60 -7.04 9.52
CA SER A 90 1.95 -6.55 9.82
C SER A 90 1.95 -5.62 11.03
N ASP A 91 0.95 -4.72 11.10
CA ASP A 91 0.75 -3.82 12.25
C ASP A 91 0.45 -4.59 13.55
N GLU A 92 -0.41 -5.61 13.50
CA GLU A 92 -0.72 -6.46 14.65
C GLU A 92 0.53 -7.21 15.14
N LYS A 93 1.31 -7.80 14.23
CA LYS A 93 2.57 -8.48 14.55
C LYS A 93 3.58 -7.52 15.17
N ARG A 94 3.72 -6.32 14.63
CA ARG A 94 4.62 -5.29 15.15
C ARG A 94 4.21 -4.87 16.56
N LEU A 95 2.90 -4.72 16.81
CA LEU A 95 2.38 -4.40 18.15
C LEU A 95 2.67 -5.54 19.14
N GLN A 96 2.42 -6.79 18.77
CA GLN A 96 2.71 -7.95 19.62
C GLN A 96 4.21 -8.07 19.95
N GLN A 97 5.09 -7.80 18.98
CA GLN A 97 6.54 -7.79 19.21
C GLN A 97 6.96 -6.70 20.21
N LEU A 98 6.39 -5.49 20.09
CA LEU A 98 6.67 -4.40 21.03
C LEU A 98 6.18 -4.70 22.45
N LEU A 99 4.97 -5.28 22.60
CA LEU A 99 4.47 -5.71 23.90
C LEU A 99 5.37 -6.77 24.53
N THR A 100 5.74 -7.80 23.75
CA THR A 100 6.65 -8.87 24.21
C THR A 100 8.03 -8.33 24.60
N ALA A 101 8.58 -7.38 23.82
CA ALA A 101 9.85 -6.73 24.13
C ALA A 101 9.78 -5.87 25.40
N CYS A 102 8.63 -5.22 25.66
CA CYS A 102 8.40 -4.44 26.86
C CYS A 102 8.32 -5.34 28.11
N GLU A 103 7.63 -6.48 28.02
CA GLU A 103 7.54 -7.48 29.11
C GLU A 103 8.89 -8.12 29.46
N LEU A 104 9.84 -8.21 28.51
CA LEU A 104 11.19 -8.69 28.79
C LEU A 104 12.11 -7.62 29.42
N GLY A 105 11.80 -6.33 29.25
CA GLY A 105 12.58 -5.21 29.81
C GLY A 105 12.39 -4.99 31.31
N ASP A 106 11.26 -5.43 31.88
CA ASP A 106 10.95 -5.29 33.32
C ASP A 106 11.46 -6.45 34.18
N LYS A 107 12.12 -7.45 33.59
CA LYS A 107 12.82 -8.47 34.36
C LYS A 107 14.11 -7.89 34.91
N ARG A 108 14.00 -7.22 36.07
CA ARG A 108 15.13 -6.80 36.91
C ARG A 108 16.17 -7.92 36.99
N PRO A 109 17.43 -7.70 36.56
CA PRO A 109 18.52 -8.67 36.69
C PRO A 109 19.02 -8.79 38.14
N SER A 110 18.18 -8.49 39.14
CA SER A 110 18.54 -8.53 40.56
C SER A 110 18.45 -9.93 41.18
N GLN A 111 18.30 -10.99 40.36
CA GLN A 111 18.25 -12.38 40.83
C GLN A 111 19.33 -13.29 40.23
N LEU A 112 20.29 -12.75 39.46
CA LEU A 112 21.47 -13.50 38.99
C LEU A 112 22.58 -13.54 40.06
N LEU A 113 22.21 -13.69 41.33
CA LEU A 113 23.12 -13.98 42.43
C LEU A 113 22.48 -15.04 43.31
N ARG A 114 22.53 -16.30 42.87
CA ARG A 114 22.54 -17.44 43.79
C ARG A 114 23.28 -18.62 43.18
#